data_AF-A0A7X8KCF0-F1
#
_entry.id   AF-A0A7X8KCF0-F1
#
_cell.length_a   1.000
_cell.length_b   1.000
_cell.length_c   1.000
_cell.angle_alpha   90.00
_cell.angle_beta   90.00
_cell.angle_gamma   90.00
#
_symmetry.space_group_name_H-M   'P 1'
#
loop_
_entity.id
_entity.type
_entity.pdbx_description
1 polymer ?
#
loop_
_entity_poly.entity_id
_entity_poly.type
_entity_poly.pdbx_seq_one_letter_code
_entity_poly.pdbx_strand_id
1 'polypeptide(L)'
;MKKKRPFFLALLTILSMCGATLGILISVFSVFDIEYVKIFSRIPGYTSIYSLSARASFLYPFVKLIIYAISFWGAFLMFKLCRNGFYFYTFAQLTLLIIPYFMWNSEPIVVFLTDLPDVIFTVAFIGAYALYLSDMKGNCRLKRNKLVDLNNE
;
A
#
# COMPACT_ATOMS: atom_id res chain seq x y z
N MET A 1 22.10 15.85 -18.04
CA MET A 1 21.04 15.02 -18.69
C MET A 1 19.92 14.74 -17.71
N LYS A 2 18.67 15.14 -17.99
CA LYS A 2 17.51 14.76 -17.15
C LYS A 2 17.31 13.25 -17.35
N LYS A 3 17.64 12.40 -16.35
CA LYS A 3 17.30 10.96 -16.37
C LYS A 3 15.80 10.85 -16.65
N LYS A 4 15.44 10.41 -17.86
CA LYS A 4 14.04 10.18 -18.26
C LYS A 4 13.53 9.08 -17.33
N ARG A 5 12.40 9.30 -16.67
CA ARG A 5 11.86 8.29 -15.74
C ARG A 5 11.57 7.02 -16.52
N PRO A 6 12.01 5.83 -16.08
CA PRO A 6 11.65 4.61 -16.78
C PRO A 6 10.13 4.45 -16.73
N PHE A 7 9.52 4.25 -17.91
CA PHE A 7 8.06 4.14 -18.05
C PHE A 7 7.48 3.06 -17.14
N PHE A 8 8.16 1.92 -17.03
CA PHE A 8 7.78 0.83 -16.15
C PHE A 8 7.71 1.24 -14.68
N LEU A 9 8.68 1.99 -14.14
CA LEU A 9 8.63 2.44 -12.75
C LEU A 9 7.42 3.34 -12.49
N ALA A 10 7.10 4.24 -13.43
CA ALA A 10 5.90 5.08 -13.32
C ALA A 10 4.63 4.23 -13.31
N LEU A 11 4.54 3.24 -14.21
CA LEU A 11 3.40 2.32 -14.26
C LEU A 11 3.24 1.52 -12.96
N LEU A 12 4.33 0.93 -12.44
CA LEU A 12 4.29 0.20 -11.16
C LEU A 12 3.80 1.11 -10.03
N THR A 13 4.37 2.33 -9.91
CA THR A 13 3.97 3.26 -8.84
C THR A 13 2.51 3.69 -8.94
N ILE A 14 1.98 3.90 -10.15
CA ILE A 14 0.56 4.19 -10.36
C ILE A 14 -0.30 2.99 -9.95
N LEU A 15 0.12 1.78 -10.32
CA LEU A 15 -0.60 0.55 -9.96
C LEU A 15 -0.60 0.33 -8.44
N SER A 16 0.52 0.58 -7.76
CA SER A 16 0.60 0.54 -6.29
C SER A 16 -0.22 1.66 -5.62
N MET A 17 -0.27 2.86 -6.18
CA MET A 17 -1.14 3.94 -5.68
C MET A 17 -2.62 3.59 -5.85
N CYS A 18 -3.00 2.95 -6.96
CA CYS A 18 -4.35 2.47 -7.18
C CYS A 18 -4.73 1.40 -6.14
N GLY A 19 -3.87 0.40 -5.94
CA GLY A 19 -4.07 -0.63 -4.92
C GLY A 19 -4.18 -0.06 -3.51
N ALA A 20 -3.31 0.89 -3.14
CA ALA A 20 -3.38 1.55 -1.84
C ALA A 20 -4.66 2.38 -1.67
N THR A 21 -5.10 3.08 -2.72
CA THR A 21 -6.38 3.83 -2.71
C THR A 21 -7.57 2.89 -2.50
N LEU A 22 -7.60 1.74 -3.19
CA LEU A 22 -8.64 0.73 -2.98
C LEU A 22 -8.60 0.16 -1.55
N GLY A 23 -7.41 -0.14 -1.02
CA GLY A 23 -7.22 -0.60 0.35
C GLY A 23 -7.71 0.41 1.40
N ILE A 24 -7.42 1.71 1.19
CA ILE A 24 -7.95 2.81 2.01
C ILE A 24 -9.48 2.82 1.94
N LEU A 25 -10.04 2.78 0.74
CA LEU A 25 -11.50 2.84 0.54
C LEU A 25 -12.21 1.69 1.26
N ILE A 26 -11.72 0.47 1.10
CA ILE A 26 -12.26 -0.73 1.77
C ILE A 26 -12.12 -0.59 3.29
N SER A 27 -10.97 -0.11 3.78
CA SER A 27 -10.74 0.08 5.21
C SER A 27 -11.68 1.14 5.79
N VAL A 28 -11.93 2.25 5.07
CA VAL A 28 -12.90 3.28 5.47
C VAL A 28 -14.31 2.70 5.53
N PHE A 29 -14.76 1.98 4.51
CA PHE A 29 -16.07 1.33 4.54
C PHE A 29 -16.20 0.36 5.71
N SER A 30 -15.15 -0.43 5.98
CA SER A 30 -15.09 -1.36 7.10
C SER A 30 -15.09 -0.69 8.48
N VAL A 31 -14.72 0.60 8.59
CA VAL A 31 -14.85 1.37 9.85
C VAL A 31 -16.30 1.74 10.12
N PHE A 32 -17.09 2.04 9.07
CA PHE A 32 -18.50 2.38 9.23
C PHE A 32 -19.36 1.15 9.50
N ASP A 33 -19.28 0.15 8.62
CA ASP A 33 -19.93 -1.13 8.80
C ASP A 33 -19.19 -2.18 7.97
N ILE A 34 -18.91 -3.32 8.59
CA ILE A 34 -18.26 -4.43 7.89
C ILE A 34 -19.14 -4.95 6.76
N GLU A 35 -20.48 -4.85 6.86
CA GLU A 35 -21.41 -5.30 5.83
C GLU A 35 -21.23 -4.60 4.49
N TYR A 36 -20.73 -3.36 4.46
CA TYR A 36 -20.41 -2.67 3.20
C TYR A 36 -19.30 -3.37 2.41
N VAL A 37 -18.44 -4.15 3.09
CA VAL A 37 -17.40 -4.96 2.46
C VAL A 37 -18.01 -6.14 1.67
N LYS A 38 -19.27 -6.55 1.94
CA LYS A 38 -19.98 -7.57 1.13
C LYS A 38 -20.17 -7.16 -0.33
N ILE A 39 -20.16 -5.86 -0.64
CA ILE A 39 -20.22 -5.38 -2.03
C ILE A 39 -18.98 -5.86 -2.80
N PHE A 40 -17.81 -5.86 -2.13
CA PHE A 40 -16.55 -6.35 -2.69
C PHE A 40 -16.42 -7.87 -2.66
N SER A 41 -17.16 -8.58 -1.79
CA SER A 41 -17.19 -10.04 -1.78
C SER A 41 -17.82 -10.67 -3.02
N ARG A 42 -18.38 -9.88 -3.95
CA ARG A 42 -18.77 -10.37 -5.28
C ARG A 42 -17.57 -10.69 -6.17
N ILE A 43 -16.38 -10.19 -5.81
CA ILE A 43 -15.13 -10.50 -6.51
C ILE A 43 -14.58 -11.82 -5.93
N PRO A 44 -14.24 -12.82 -6.78
CA PRO A 44 -13.66 -14.07 -6.31
C PRO A 44 -12.37 -13.79 -5.51
N GLY A 45 -12.29 -14.32 -4.29
CA GLY A 45 -11.21 -14.09 -3.34
C GLY A 45 -11.59 -13.18 -2.15
N TYR A 46 -12.47 -12.20 -2.34
CA TYR A 46 -12.90 -11.29 -1.27
C TYR A 46 -13.90 -11.89 -0.29
N THR A 47 -14.61 -12.96 -0.66
CA THR A 47 -15.53 -13.71 0.22
C THR A 47 -14.82 -14.27 1.45
N SER A 48 -13.63 -14.85 1.25
CA SER A 48 -12.80 -15.41 2.32
C SER A 48 -12.22 -14.32 3.22
N ILE A 49 -11.84 -13.19 2.63
CA ILE A 49 -11.33 -12.03 3.38
C ILE A 49 -12.44 -11.42 4.25
N TYR A 50 -13.67 -11.33 3.74
CA TYR A 50 -14.81 -10.81 4.50
C TYR A 50 -15.13 -11.67 5.73
N SER A 51 -15.19 -12.99 5.58
CA SER A 51 -15.56 -13.89 6.69
C SER A 51 -14.53 -13.90 7.81
N LEU A 52 -13.24 -13.80 7.47
CA LEU A 52 -12.17 -13.62 8.46
C LEU A 52 -12.18 -12.22 9.06
N SER A 53 -12.43 -11.19 8.25
CA SER A 53 -12.52 -9.80 8.73
C SER A 53 -13.68 -9.57 9.69
N ALA A 54 -14.81 -10.26 9.50
CA ALA A 54 -15.94 -10.22 10.41
C ALA A 54 -15.62 -10.78 11.81
N ARG A 55 -14.60 -11.63 11.92
CA ARG A 55 -14.09 -12.18 13.19
C ARG A 55 -12.87 -11.43 13.73
N ALA A 56 -12.41 -10.41 13.00
CA ALA A 56 -11.24 -9.62 13.37
C ALA A 56 -11.52 -8.75 14.59
N SER A 57 -10.43 -8.33 15.24
CA SER A 57 -10.48 -7.26 16.22
C SER A 57 -11.01 -5.95 15.60
N PHE A 58 -11.80 -5.18 16.36
CA PHE A 58 -12.37 -3.89 15.92
C PHE A 58 -11.31 -2.87 15.45
N LEU A 59 -10.07 -2.97 15.94
CA LEU A 59 -8.96 -2.09 15.55
C LEU A 59 -8.41 -2.39 14.15
N TYR A 60 -8.71 -3.55 13.58
CA TYR A 60 -8.15 -4.03 12.32
C TYR A 60 -8.30 -3.04 11.15
N PRO A 61 -9.51 -2.51 10.84
CA PRO A 61 -9.68 -1.56 9.75
C PRO A 61 -8.94 -0.23 9.99
N PHE A 62 -8.82 0.23 11.24
CA PHE A 62 -8.06 1.45 11.56
C PHE A 62 -6.55 1.28 11.31
N VAL A 63 -5.99 0.15 11.77
CA VAL A 63 -4.57 -0.15 11.56
C VAL A 63 -4.28 -0.31 10.07
N LYS A 64 -5.14 -1.02 9.32
CA LYS A 64 -5.04 -1.13 7.86
C LYS A 64 -5.08 0.22 7.17
N LEU A 65 -6.02 1.10 7.57
CA LEU A 65 -6.15 2.43 7.00
C LEU A 65 -4.86 3.24 7.13
N ILE A 66 -4.27 3.28 8.32
CA ILE A 66 -3.04 4.02 8.60
C ILE A 66 -1.89 3.48 7.74
N ILE A 67 -1.76 2.16 7.62
CA ILE A 67 -0.63 1.56 6.89
C ILE A 67 -0.80 1.69 5.38
N TYR A 68 -2.03 1.58 4.84
CA TYR A 68 -2.26 1.89 3.44
C TYR A 68 -1.98 3.37 3.13
N ALA A 69 -2.25 4.30 4.05
CA ALA A 69 -1.86 5.70 3.88
C ALA A 69 -0.33 5.88 3.83
N ILE A 70 0.42 5.18 4.70
CA ILE A 70 1.89 5.16 4.67
C ILE A 70 2.39 4.55 3.34
N SER A 71 1.77 3.45 2.89
CA SER A 71 2.08 2.80 1.62
C SER A 71 1.84 3.71 0.43
N PHE A 72 0.72 4.44 0.41
CA PHE A 72 0.40 5.44 -0.61
C PHE A 72 1.45 6.57 -0.62
N TRP A 73 1.84 7.06 0.56
CA TRP A 73 2.89 8.07 0.68
C TRP A 73 4.25 7.56 0.17
N GLY A 74 4.61 6.32 0.50
CA GLY A 74 5.80 5.64 -0.02
C GLY A 74 5.80 5.53 -1.55
N ALA A 75 4.66 5.10 -2.13
CA ALA A 75 4.49 5.03 -3.58
C ALA A 75 4.57 6.40 -4.25
N PHE A 76 4.00 7.44 -3.65
CA PHE A 76 4.09 8.81 -4.13
C PHE A 76 5.54 9.35 -4.13
N LEU A 77 6.31 9.04 -3.09
CA LEU A 77 7.74 9.33 -3.03
C LEU A 77 8.52 8.58 -4.12
N MET A 78 8.20 7.30 -4.36
CA MET A 78 8.82 6.53 -5.46
C MET A 78 8.47 7.10 -6.84
N PHE A 79 7.26 7.63 -7.03
CA PHE A 79 6.88 8.32 -8.27
C PHE A 79 7.74 9.57 -8.52
N LYS A 80 8.23 10.22 -7.46
CA LYS A 80 9.22 11.30 -7.51
C LYS A 80 10.68 10.82 -7.63
N LEU A 81 10.92 9.51 -7.82
CA LEU A 81 12.23 8.84 -7.87
C LEU A 81 13.04 8.95 -6.56
N CYS A 82 12.35 9.01 -5.43
CA CYS A 82 12.97 9.10 -4.11
C CYS A 82 13.15 7.70 -3.51
N ARG A 83 14.40 7.30 -3.22
CA ARG A 83 14.71 5.97 -2.63
C ARG A 83 14.06 5.77 -1.26
N ASN A 84 13.88 6.84 -0.48
CA ASN A 84 13.18 6.77 0.82
C ASN A 84 11.73 6.25 0.69
N GLY A 85 11.08 6.52 -0.45
CA GLY A 85 9.73 6.01 -0.71
C GLY A 85 9.65 4.49 -0.76
N PHE A 86 10.71 3.84 -1.28
CA PHE A 86 10.80 2.39 -1.33
C PHE A 86 10.80 1.78 0.07
N TYR A 87 11.61 2.31 0.99
CA TYR A 87 11.65 1.79 2.37
C TYR A 87 10.30 1.94 3.08
N PHE A 88 9.64 3.10 2.95
CA PHE A 88 8.31 3.29 3.54
C PHE A 88 7.27 2.34 2.94
N TYR A 89 7.28 2.17 1.62
CA TYR A 89 6.36 1.26 0.94
C TYR A 89 6.62 -0.20 1.33
N THR A 90 7.86 -0.68 1.26
CA THR A 90 8.24 -2.05 1.62
C THR A 90 7.88 -2.33 3.07
N PHE A 91 8.20 -1.42 3.99
CA PHE A 91 7.83 -1.57 5.40
C PHE A 91 6.31 -1.66 5.59
N ALA A 92 5.56 -0.77 4.93
CA ALA A 92 4.09 -0.78 5.00
C ALA A 92 3.50 -2.08 4.44
N GLN A 93 3.98 -2.57 3.30
CA GLN A 93 3.45 -3.80 2.70
C GLN A 93 3.78 -5.05 3.50
N LEU A 94 5.01 -5.14 4.05
CA LEU A 94 5.36 -6.22 4.95
C LEU A 94 4.50 -6.19 6.24
N THR A 95 4.24 -5.00 6.77
CA THR A 95 3.37 -4.86 7.95
C THR A 95 1.92 -5.26 7.63
N LEU A 96 1.40 -4.89 6.46
CA LEU A 96 0.07 -5.30 6.00
C LEU A 96 -0.06 -6.82 5.86
N LEU A 97 1.03 -7.51 5.51
CA LEU A 97 1.07 -8.97 5.42
C LEU A 97 1.06 -9.65 6.79
N ILE A 98 1.64 -9.00 7.80
CA ILE A 98 1.83 -9.57 9.14
C ILE A 98 0.60 -9.34 10.04
N ILE A 99 -0.06 -8.19 9.90
CA ILE A 99 -1.20 -7.80 10.75
C ILE A 99 -2.33 -8.84 10.84
N PRO A 100 -2.78 -9.46 9.74
CA PRO A 100 -3.91 -10.37 9.79
C PRO A 100 -3.64 -11.58 10.70
N TYR A 101 -2.39 -12.03 10.80
CA TYR A 101 -1.98 -13.12 11.69
C TYR A 101 -2.17 -12.79 13.18
N PHE A 102 -2.08 -11.52 13.55
CA PHE A 102 -2.27 -11.10 14.94
C PHE A 102 -3.72 -10.72 15.25
N MET A 103 -4.51 -10.32 14.25
CA MET A 103 -5.81 -9.68 14.46
C MET A 103 -7.02 -10.51 14.04
N TRP A 104 -6.87 -11.54 13.20
CA TRP A 104 -7.98 -12.38 12.71
C TRP A 104 -8.40 -13.53 13.64
N ASN A 105 -7.76 -13.72 14.79
CA ASN A 105 -8.11 -14.76 15.79
C ASN A 105 -8.40 -16.14 15.13
N SER A 106 -7.67 -16.48 14.06
CA SER A 106 -7.91 -17.64 13.21
C SER A 106 -6.59 -18.39 13.02
N GLU A 107 -6.67 -19.65 12.61
CA GLU A 107 -5.50 -20.49 12.39
C GLU A 107 -4.54 -19.85 11.37
N PRO A 108 -3.21 -19.77 11.66
CA PRO A 108 -2.24 -19.10 10.79
C PRO A 108 -2.22 -19.62 9.34
N ILE A 109 -2.52 -20.90 9.14
CA ILE A 109 -2.55 -21.53 7.81
C ILE A 109 -3.71 -20.98 6.96
N VAL A 110 -4.87 -20.71 7.58
CA VAL A 110 -6.06 -20.19 6.88
C VAL A 110 -5.86 -18.73 6.50
N VAL A 111 -5.24 -17.96 7.40
CA VAL A 111 -4.83 -16.58 7.15
C VAL A 111 -3.86 -16.53 5.97
N PHE A 112 -2.82 -17.36 5.97
CA PHE A 112 -1.84 -17.42 4.88
C PHE A 112 -2.46 -17.76 3.53
N LEU A 113 -3.33 -18.77 3.46
CA LEU A 113 -3.98 -19.17 2.21
C LEU A 113 -4.94 -18.09 1.68
N THR A 114 -5.57 -17.34 2.59
CA THR A 114 -6.47 -16.24 2.24
C THR A 114 -5.70 -15.02 1.71
N ASP A 115 -4.57 -14.69 2.34
CA ASP A 115 -3.70 -13.57 1.95
C ASP A 115 -2.70 -13.94 0.84
N LEU A 116 -2.72 -15.18 0.33
CA LEU A 116 -1.77 -15.67 -0.68
C LEU A 116 -1.67 -14.77 -1.93
N PRO A 117 -2.77 -14.23 -2.49
CA PRO A 117 -2.68 -13.27 -3.59
C PRO A 117 -1.91 -12.00 -3.18
N ASP A 118 -2.18 -11.45 -2.01
CA ASP A 118 -1.50 -10.27 -1.48
C ASP A 118 0.00 -10.52 -1.24
N VAL A 119 0.37 -11.72 -0.76
CA VAL A 119 1.78 -12.14 -0.63
C VAL A 119 2.47 -12.10 -2.00
N ILE A 120 1.86 -12.74 -3.01
CA ILE A 120 2.41 -12.82 -4.36
C ILE A 120 2.61 -11.42 -4.96
N PHE A 121 1.58 -10.57 -4.89
CA PHE A 121 1.68 -9.21 -5.38
C PHE A 121 2.73 -8.41 -4.60
N THR A 122 2.75 -8.49 -3.28
CA THR A 122 3.73 -7.77 -2.44
C THR A 122 5.16 -8.12 -2.84
N VAL A 123 5.48 -9.41 -2.97
CA VAL A 123 6.81 -9.87 -3.40
C VAL A 123 7.11 -9.41 -4.82
N ALA A 124 6.16 -9.52 -5.75
CA ALA A 124 6.35 -9.09 -7.14
C ALA A 124 6.61 -7.57 -7.25
N PHE A 125 5.84 -6.74 -6.56
CA PHE A 125 6.03 -5.29 -6.55
C PHE A 125 7.33 -4.88 -5.89
N ILE A 126 7.64 -5.41 -4.70
CA ILE A 126 8.91 -5.11 -4.01
C ILE A 126 10.09 -5.55 -4.86
N GLY A 127 10.05 -6.76 -5.42
CA GLY A 127 11.11 -7.28 -6.31
C GLY A 127 11.29 -6.42 -7.55
N ALA A 128 10.21 -6.04 -8.23
CA ALA A 128 10.28 -5.16 -9.38
C ALA A 128 10.83 -3.78 -9.02
N TYR A 129 10.42 -3.18 -7.89
CA TYR A 129 10.99 -1.92 -7.42
C TYR A 129 12.47 -2.02 -7.04
N ALA A 130 12.90 -3.16 -6.48
CA ALA A 130 14.29 -3.41 -6.14
C ALA A 130 15.19 -3.39 -7.38
N LEU A 131 14.72 -3.88 -8.54
CA LEU A 131 15.46 -3.81 -9.80
C LEU A 131 15.69 -2.36 -10.26
N TYR A 132 14.73 -1.47 -10.01
CA TYR A 132 14.85 -0.04 -10.35
C TYR A 132 15.44 0.82 -9.23
N LEU A 133 15.89 0.21 -8.12
CA LEU A 133 16.41 0.93 -6.97
C LEU A 133 17.69 1.72 -7.30
N SER A 134 18.52 1.16 -8.20
CA SER A 134 19.75 1.80 -8.71
C SER A 134 19.48 3.08 -9.51
N ASP A 135 18.26 3.25 -10.02
CA ASP A 135 17.85 4.46 -10.75
C ASP A 135 17.30 5.56 -9.85
N MET A 136 16.92 5.23 -8.62
CA MET A 136 16.35 6.17 -7.65
C MET A 136 17.44 6.97 -6.92
N LYS A 137 17.16 8.24 -6.62
CA LYS A 137 18.09 9.09 -5.86
C LYS A 137 17.95 8.83 -4.36
N GLY A 138 19.09 8.69 -3.68
CA GLY A 138 19.14 8.43 -2.23
C GLY A 138 18.48 9.52 -1.39
N ASN A 139 18.67 10.80 -1.74
CA ASN A 139 18.06 11.93 -1.02
C ASN A 139 17.18 12.77 -1.94
N CYS A 140 15.87 12.59 -1.83
CA CYS A 140 14.93 13.60 -2.29
C CYS A 140 14.84 14.71 -1.25
N ARG A 141 15.60 15.77 -1.43
CA ARG A 141 15.16 17.06 -0.88
C ARG A 141 13.91 17.43 -1.67
N LEU A 142 12.73 17.28 -1.05
CA LEU A 142 11.53 18.01 -1.46
C LEU A 142 11.98 19.46 -1.62
N LYS A 143 12.12 19.93 -2.87
CA LYS A 143 12.57 21.29 -3.16
C LYS A 143 11.47 22.20 -2.63
N ARG A 144 11.62 22.63 -1.37
CA ARG A 144 10.64 23.41 -0.60
C ARG A 144 10.56 24.88 -1.05
N ASN A 145 11.09 25.21 -2.23
CA ASN A 145 11.20 26.58 -2.71
C ASN A 145 10.52 26.72 -4.07
N LYS A 146 9.21 26.98 -4.03
CA LYS A 146 8.48 27.70 -5.09
C LYS A 146 7.21 28.43 -4.61
N LEU A 147 6.87 28.36 -3.32
CA LEU A 147 5.74 29.11 -2.73
C LEU A 147 6.17 30.34 -1.94
N VAL A 148 7.48 30.55 -1.70
CA VAL A 148 8.01 31.72 -0.98
C VAL A 148 8.39 32.86 -1.93
N ASP A 149 8.60 32.58 -3.22
CA ASP A 149 9.02 33.60 -4.19
C ASP A 149 7.84 34.35 -4.84
N LEU A 150 6.58 34.01 -4.54
CA LEU A 150 5.37 34.68 -5.07
C LEU A 150 4.71 35.66 -4.08
N ASN A 151 5.27 35.79 -2.87
CA ASN A 151 4.79 36.74 -1.86
C ASN A 151 5.72 37.97 -1.70
N ASN A 152 6.71 38.12 -2.59
CA ASN A 152 7.69 39.21 -2.57
C ASN A 152 7.78 39.96 -3.92
N GLU A 153 6.73 39.95 -4.73
CA GLU A 153 6.56 40.84 -5.88
C GLU A 153 5.31 41.70 -5.73
#